data_AF-A0A2V8EPT4-F1
#
_entry.id   AF-A0A2V8EPT4-F1
#
_cell.length_a   1.000
_cell.length_b   1.000
_cell.length_c   1.000
_cell.angle_alpha   90.00
_cell.angle_beta   90.00
_cell.angle_gamma   90.00
#
_symmetry.space_group_name_H-M   'P 1'
#
loop_
_entity.id
_entity.type
_entity.pdbx_description
1 polymer ?
#
loop_
_entity_poly.entity_id
_entity_poly.type
_entity_poly.pdbx_seq_one_letter_code
_entity_poly.pdbx_strand_id
1 'polypeptide(L)'
;ELDRLQRLARRRAARIVARIDPLLHVPAGRDGEGTARQRRRRRVQVQHHGERGDDVIAVVAVAAAVAGASAAPIDRTLEANGVPLHIVCAGERLQSRPLVVLEAGAGNGASTWNDVVGPIAQFARVCAYDRQNLGSSAHVEAQLTAVGHVAALHALLEAAHEPPPYVMAGHSYGGMIVRLYASTYPAEVAGLVLVDSSHEDQIARFALLPPPAAAVAGPPQPPRERIDLPAASAELAAAAWRADIPLVVLSRGLWFKTQPPTPDPLAATRLGIWQDLHRELATRSRRSELVVATRSGHYIQNDEPEIVVNAVRHVMKAVVPPEGR
;
A
#
# COMPACT_ATOMS: atom_id res chain seq x y z
N GLU A 1 -22.73 25.65 1.18
CA GLU A 1 -21.52 25.28 1.95
C GLU A 1 -20.43 24.63 1.09
N LEU A 2 -20.76 23.60 0.31
CA LEU A 2 -19.88 22.92 -0.66
C LEU A 2 -19.13 23.90 -1.60
N ASP A 3 -19.86 24.89 -2.11
CA ASP A 3 -19.36 25.96 -2.96
C ASP A 3 -18.24 26.82 -2.31
N ARG A 4 -18.36 27.03 -0.99
CA ARG A 4 -17.37 27.78 -0.20
C ARG A 4 -16.10 26.94 0.01
N LEU A 5 -16.27 25.63 0.23
CA LEU A 5 -15.18 24.67 0.38
C LEU A 5 -14.41 24.48 -0.94
N GLN A 6 -15.10 24.37 -2.07
CA GLN A 6 -14.49 24.29 -3.40
C GLN A 6 -13.69 25.56 -3.75
N ARG A 7 -14.19 26.74 -3.38
CA ARG A 7 -13.45 28.01 -3.55
C ARG A 7 -12.21 28.07 -2.67
N LEU A 8 -12.27 27.56 -1.44
CA LEU A 8 -11.12 27.47 -0.53
C LEU A 8 -10.07 26.49 -1.06
N ALA A 9 -10.49 25.33 -1.58
CA ALA A 9 -9.59 24.35 -2.20
C ALA A 9 -8.88 24.92 -3.44
N ARG A 10 -9.60 25.61 -4.34
CA ARG A 10 -9.01 26.28 -5.51
C ARG A 10 -7.98 27.35 -5.12
N ARG A 11 -8.27 28.15 -4.08
CA ARG A 11 -7.33 29.16 -3.56
C ARG A 11 -6.08 28.53 -2.94
N ARG A 12 -6.22 27.39 -2.27
CA ARG A 12 -5.09 26.63 -1.71
C ARG A 12 -4.23 26.04 -2.83
N ALA A 13 -4.85 25.48 -3.87
CA ALA A 13 -4.16 24.96 -5.05
C ALA A 13 -3.37 26.06 -5.79
N ALA A 14 -3.97 27.24 -6.01
CA ALA A 14 -3.28 28.36 -6.67
C ALA A 14 -2.03 28.84 -5.90
N ARG A 15 -2.07 28.83 -4.56
CA ARG A 15 -0.91 29.18 -3.71
C ARG A 15 0.20 28.12 -3.76
N ILE A 16 -0.15 26.86 -3.99
CA ILE A 16 0.83 25.77 -4.11
C ILE A 16 1.51 25.82 -5.48
N VAL A 17 0.76 26.05 -6.56
CA VAL A 17 1.30 26.20 -7.92
C VAL A 17 2.29 27.37 -8.02
N ALA A 18 1.99 28.51 -7.39
CA ALA A 18 2.88 29.66 -7.36
C ALA A 18 4.22 29.40 -6.63
N ARG A 19 4.35 28.33 -5.86
CA ARG A 19 5.60 27.92 -5.19
C ARG A 19 6.46 26.96 -6.03
N ILE A 20 5.89 26.35 -7.08
CA ILE A 20 6.57 25.37 -7.94
C ILE A 20 7.27 26.04 -9.13
N ASP A 21 6.72 27.16 -9.63
CA ASP A 21 7.20 27.87 -10.83
C ASP A 21 8.71 28.24 -10.82
N PRO A 22 9.33 28.66 -9.69
CA PRO A 22 10.76 28.99 -9.68
C PRO A 22 11.72 27.79 -9.75
N LEU A 23 11.23 26.54 -9.59
CA LEU A 23 12.05 25.33 -9.55
C LEU A 23 12.18 24.63 -10.91
N LEU A 24 11.52 25.15 -11.95
CA LEU A 24 11.53 24.59 -13.31
C LEU A 24 12.66 25.13 -14.21
N HIS A 25 13.53 26.02 -13.69
CA HIS A 25 14.71 26.49 -14.41
C HIS A 25 15.98 25.77 -13.92
N VAL A 26 16.39 24.74 -14.67
CA VAL A 26 17.74 24.16 -14.56
C VAL A 26 18.51 24.56 -15.84
N PRO A 27 19.67 25.25 -15.74
CA PRO A 27 20.48 25.56 -16.90
C PRO A 27 21.19 24.31 -17.42
N ALA A 28 21.27 24.16 -18.74
CA ALA A 28 22.00 23.08 -19.39
C ALA A 28 23.51 23.15 -19.09
N GLY A 29 24.07 22.07 -18.53
CA GLY A 29 25.48 21.94 -18.17
C GLY A 29 26.10 20.63 -18.70
N ARG A 30 26.90 20.80 -19.75
CA ARG A 30 27.89 19.94 -20.44
C ARG A 30 28.35 18.62 -19.79
N ASP A 31 28.24 17.57 -20.61
CA ASP A 31 29.16 16.48 -20.95
C ASP A 31 30.37 16.17 -20.04
N GLY A 32 30.46 14.90 -19.66
CA GLY A 32 31.60 14.31 -18.95
C GLY A 32 32.55 13.52 -19.86
N GLU A 33 33.80 13.46 -19.42
CA GLU A 33 34.78 12.43 -19.77
C GLU A 33 35.57 12.08 -18.50
N GLY A 34 35.94 10.81 -18.31
CA GLY A 34 37.13 10.51 -17.49
C GLY A 34 37.15 9.25 -16.63
N THR A 35 37.35 8.11 -17.29
CA THR A 35 38.31 7.04 -16.91
C THR A 35 38.03 6.01 -15.79
N ALA A 36 38.29 4.76 -16.17
CA ALA A 36 38.29 3.53 -15.41
C ALA A 36 39.51 3.37 -14.49
N ARG A 37 39.37 2.56 -13.42
CA ARG A 37 40.49 1.77 -12.90
C ARG A 37 40.09 0.45 -12.22
N GLN A 38 40.63 -0.60 -12.81
CA GLN A 38 40.67 -2.00 -12.44
C GLN A 38 41.53 -2.24 -11.18
N ARG A 39 41.16 -3.16 -10.27
CA ARG A 39 42.11 -3.86 -9.39
C ARG A 39 41.61 -5.21 -8.84
N ARG A 40 42.20 -6.25 -9.45
CA ARG A 40 42.62 -7.60 -9.02
C ARG A 40 42.07 -8.30 -7.76
N ARG A 41 41.67 -9.54 -8.04
CA ARG A 41 41.46 -10.79 -7.26
C ARG A 41 42.44 -11.06 -6.11
N ARG A 42 41.96 -11.79 -5.10
CA ARG A 42 42.70 -12.84 -4.38
C ARG A 42 41.84 -14.10 -4.19
N ARG A 43 42.30 -15.21 -4.79
CA ARG A 43 41.94 -16.60 -4.46
C ARG A 43 42.72 -16.98 -3.20
N VAL A 44 42.09 -17.72 -2.29
CA VAL A 44 42.79 -18.52 -1.27
C VAL A 44 42.47 -19.97 -1.57
N GLN A 45 43.53 -20.74 -1.75
CA GLN A 45 43.57 -22.18 -2.00
C GLN A 45 44.30 -22.76 -0.77
N VAL A 46 43.73 -23.77 -0.12
CA VAL A 46 44.40 -24.48 0.98
C VAL A 46 44.47 -25.95 0.62
N GLN A 47 45.68 -26.49 0.72
CA GLN A 47 46.09 -27.85 0.37
C GLN A 47 45.74 -28.87 1.47
N HIS A 48 45.51 -30.11 1.05
CA HIS A 48 45.44 -31.31 1.88
C HIS A 48 46.83 -31.87 2.21
N HIS A 49 46.99 -32.43 3.42
CA HIS A 49 47.85 -33.58 3.70
C HIS A 49 47.44 -34.31 5.01
N GLY A 50 47.32 -35.64 4.94
CA GLY A 50 47.92 -36.56 5.94
C GLY A 50 47.08 -37.11 7.11
N GLU A 51 46.34 -38.18 6.83
CA GLU A 51 46.03 -39.40 7.63
C GLU A 51 46.38 -39.50 9.15
N ARG A 52 45.37 -39.83 9.99
CA ARG A 52 45.19 -41.12 10.71
C ARG A 52 44.13 -41.05 11.83
N GLY A 53 43.32 -42.11 11.96
CA GLY A 53 42.86 -42.65 13.25
C GLY A 53 41.47 -42.26 13.78
N ASP A 54 40.52 -43.18 13.57
CA ASP A 54 39.44 -43.63 14.48
C ASP A 54 38.32 -42.70 14.99
N ASP A 55 37.18 -43.34 15.24
CA ASP A 55 35.89 -42.89 15.77
C ASP A 55 34.94 -42.08 14.86
N VAL A 56 34.26 -42.81 13.96
CA VAL A 56 33.02 -42.35 13.34
C VAL A 56 31.86 -42.55 14.33
N ILE A 57 31.57 -41.52 15.14
CA ILE A 57 30.24 -41.35 15.74
C ILE A 57 29.32 -40.87 14.62
N ALA A 58 28.46 -41.74 14.10
CA ALA A 58 27.40 -41.37 13.19
C ALA A 58 26.37 -40.50 13.94
N VAL A 59 26.59 -39.19 13.99
CA VAL A 59 25.55 -38.23 14.33
C VAL A 59 24.59 -38.19 13.15
N VAL A 60 23.54 -39.01 13.21
CA VAL A 60 22.36 -38.85 12.35
C VAL A 60 21.69 -37.55 12.79
N ALA A 61 22.06 -36.45 12.13
CA ALA A 61 21.30 -35.22 12.20
C ALA A 61 19.93 -35.49 11.55
N VAL A 62 18.93 -35.81 12.38
CA VAL A 62 17.53 -35.70 11.96
C VAL A 62 17.27 -34.21 11.80
N ALA A 63 17.53 -33.68 10.61
CA ALA A 63 16.96 -32.42 10.20
C ALA A 63 15.45 -32.67 10.07
N ALA A 64 14.71 -32.46 11.16
CA ALA A 64 13.28 -32.28 11.08
C ALA A 64 13.05 -31.01 10.25
N ALA A 65 12.84 -31.19 8.95
CA ALA A 65 12.22 -30.17 8.14
C ALA A 65 10.80 -29.99 8.70
N VAL A 66 10.66 -29.09 9.67
CA VAL A 66 9.36 -28.53 10.00
C VAL A 66 9.02 -27.59 8.84
N ALA A 67 8.64 -28.18 7.70
CA ALA A 67 7.78 -27.49 6.77
C ALA A 67 6.48 -27.26 7.55
N GLY A 68 6.43 -26.15 8.29
CA GLY A 68 5.21 -25.69 8.93
C GLY A 68 4.21 -25.51 7.81
N ALA A 69 3.28 -26.45 7.66
CA ALA A 69 2.14 -26.27 6.78
C ALA A 69 1.44 -25.03 7.31
N SER A 70 1.59 -23.90 6.61
CA SER A 70 0.75 -22.73 6.86
C SER A 70 -0.67 -23.24 6.80
N ALA A 71 -1.42 -23.07 7.90
CA ALA A 71 -2.83 -23.41 7.92
C ALA A 71 -3.51 -22.81 6.69
N ALA A 72 -4.42 -23.56 6.07
CA ALA A 72 -5.17 -23.08 4.92
C ALA A 72 -5.83 -21.73 5.28
N PRO A 73 -5.93 -20.78 4.33
CA PRO A 73 -6.61 -19.52 4.57
C PRO A 73 -8.02 -19.76 5.11
N ILE A 74 -8.41 -18.99 6.12
CA ILE A 74 -9.78 -18.94 6.61
C ILE A 74 -10.53 -17.98 5.70
N ASP A 75 -11.37 -18.54 4.84
CA ASP A 75 -12.21 -17.83 3.88
C ASP A 75 -13.68 -17.94 4.32
N ARG A 76 -14.33 -16.80 4.57
CA ARG A 76 -15.69 -16.76 5.10
C ARG A 76 -16.38 -15.43 4.84
N THR A 77 -17.70 -15.45 4.89
CA THR A 77 -18.55 -14.26 4.90
C THR A 77 -19.15 -14.07 6.29
N LEU A 78 -19.09 -12.85 6.82
CA LEU A 78 -19.55 -12.49 8.16
C LEU A 78 -20.50 -11.30 8.10
N GLU A 79 -21.50 -11.29 8.97
CA GLU A 79 -22.34 -10.10 9.17
C GLU A 79 -21.52 -8.98 9.84
N ALA A 80 -21.43 -7.83 9.18
CA ALA A 80 -20.68 -6.68 9.65
C ALA A 80 -21.46 -5.40 9.31
N ASN A 81 -21.80 -4.61 10.33
CA ASN A 81 -22.58 -3.38 10.18
C ASN A 81 -23.90 -3.58 9.38
N GLY A 82 -24.59 -4.70 9.64
CA GLY A 82 -25.87 -5.05 9.02
C GLY A 82 -25.79 -5.59 7.60
N VAL A 83 -24.59 -5.90 7.10
CA VAL A 83 -24.40 -6.52 5.78
C VAL A 83 -23.36 -7.66 5.81
N PRO A 84 -23.57 -8.75 5.04
CA PRO A 84 -22.55 -9.78 4.86
C PRO A 84 -21.33 -9.28 4.10
N LEU A 85 -20.14 -9.39 4.69
CA LEU A 85 -18.87 -9.08 4.06
C LEU A 85 -17.94 -10.31 4.02
N HIS A 86 -17.32 -10.54 2.88
CA HIS A 86 -16.32 -11.59 2.66
C HIS A 86 -14.96 -11.15 3.20
N ILE A 87 -14.30 -12.04 3.93
CA ILE A 87 -12.94 -11.87 4.44
C ILE A 87 -12.15 -13.17 4.26
N VAL A 88 -10.91 -13.03 3.81
CA VAL A 88 -9.93 -14.10 3.77
C VAL A 88 -8.74 -13.76 4.64
N CYS A 89 -8.37 -14.67 5.54
CA CYS A 89 -7.25 -14.47 6.44
C CYS A 89 -6.30 -15.67 6.44
N ALA A 90 -5.00 -15.40 6.30
CA ALA A 90 -3.94 -16.40 6.27
C ALA A 90 -2.86 -16.13 7.32
N GLY A 91 -2.05 -17.15 7.61
CA GLY A 91 -0.99 -17.08 8.61
C GLY A 91 -1.48 -17.28 10.04
N GLU A 92 -0.53 -17.50 10.95
CA GLU A 92 -0.79 -17.72 12.38
C GLU A 92 -0.99 -16.40 13.12
N ARG A 93 -2.00 -16.35 14.01
CA ARG A 93 -2.22 -15.21 14.90
C ARG A 93 -1.35 -15.33 16.14
N LEU A 94 -0.32 -14.49 16.21
CA LEU A 94 0.51 -14.31 17.40
C LEU A 94 0.05 -13.06 18.16
N GLN A 95 -0.31 -13.21 19.44
CA GLN A 95 -0.80 -12.09 20.27
C GLN A 95 0.22 -10.95 20.40
N SER A 96 1.52 -11.27 20.34
CA SER A 96 2.61 -10.29 20.40
C SER A 96 2.85 -9.54 19.09
N ARG A 97 2.10 -9.84 18.02
CA ARG A 97 2.26 -9.22 16.71
C ARG A 97 0.96 -8.54 16.25
N PRO A 98 1.06 -7.33 15.68
CA PRO A 98 -0.07 -6.73 15.00
C PRO A 98 -0.62 -7.62 13.87
N LEU A 99 -1.92 -7.54 13.66
CA LEU A 99 -2.55 -8.10 12.47
C LEU A 99 -2.25 -7.23 11.26
N VAL A 100 -1.95 -7.85 10.12
CA VAL A 100 -1.89 -7.14 8.84
C VAL A 100 -3.28 -7.09 8.21
N VAL A 101 -3.78 -5.89 7.91
CA VAL A 101 -5.06 -5.70 7.20
C VAL A 101 -4.77 -5.09 5.83
N LEU A 102 -5.22 -5.76 4.77
CA LEU A 102 -5.02 -5.33 3.39
C LEU A 102 -6.32 -4.75 2.84
N GLU A 103 -6.26 -3.50 2.40
CA GLU A 103 -7.41 -2.73 1.98
C GLU A 103 -7.27 -2.26 0.53
N ALA A 104 -8.15 -2.77 -0.34
CA ALA A 104 -7.99 -2.72 -1.78
C ALA A 104 -8.33 -1.35 -2.40
N GLY A 105 -7.86 -1.07 -3.62
CA GLY A 105 -8.29 0.11 -4.37
C GLY A 105 -9.74 0.02 -4.84
N ALA A 106 -10.30 1.15 -5.31
CA ALA A 106 -11.65 1.21 -5.86
C ALA A 106 -11.81 0.21 -7.02
N GLY A 107 -12.92 -0.52 -7.02
CA GLY A 107 -13.25 -1.58 -7.96
C GLY A 107 -12.56 -2.93 -7.71
N ASN A 108 -11.69 -3.02 -6.71
CA ASN A 108 -10.92 -4.24 -6.41
C ASN A 108 -11.32 -4.80 -5.05
N GLY A 109 -11.38 -6.13 -4.96
CA GLY A 109 -11.61 -6.87 -3.71
C GLY A 109 -10.35 -7.52 -3.17
N ALA A 110 -10.52 -8.48 -2.25
CA ALA A 110 -9.45 -9.22 -1.60
C ALA A 110 -8.46 -9.87 -2.58
N SER A 111 -8.96 -10.31 -3.75
CA SER A 111 -8.18 -11.01 -4.78
C SER A 111 -7.04 -10.17 -5.39
N THR A 112 -7.07 -8.83 -5.30
CA THR A 112 -5.95 -8.01 -5.77
C THR A 112 -4.66 -8.26 -4.97
N TRP A 113 -4.77 -8.87 -3.79
CA TRP A 113 -3.67 -9.12 -2.87
C TRP A 113 -3.13 -10.55 -2.92
N ASN A 114 -3.58 -11.39 -3.86
CA ASN A 114 -3.20 -12.81 -3.93
C ASN A 114 -1.68 -13.04 -3.92
N ASP A 115 -0.92 -12.18 -4.60
CA ASP A 115 0.54 -12.30 -4.70
C ASP A 115 1.28 -11.84 -3.42
N VAL A 116 0.61 -11.16 -2.49
CA VAL A 116 1.22 -10.67 -1.24
C VAL A 116 0.74 -11.41 0.02
N VAL A 117 -0.49 -11.96 0.01
CA VAL A 117 -1.06 -12.65 1.17
C VAL A 117 -0.19 -13.83 1.60
N GLY A 118 0.18 -14.70 0.65
CA GLY A 118 1.02 -15.88 0.94
C GLY A 118 2.37 -15.52 1.57
N PRO A 119 3.16 -14.62 0.95
CA PRO A 119 4.42 -14.16 1.52
C PRO A 119 4.30 -13.47 2.88
N ILE A 120 3.22 -12.69 3.14
CA ILE A 120 2.98 -12.05 4.44
C ILE A 120 2.61 -13.10 5.51
N ALA A 121 1.77 -14.07 5.15
CA ALA A 121 1.32 -15.15 6.03
C ALA A 121 2.46 -15.96 6.65
N GLN A 122 3.64 -15.97 6.03
CA GLN A 122 4.84 -16.62 6.56
C GLN A 122 5.41 -15.94 7.82
N PHE A 123 5.02 -14.70 8.12
CA PHE A 123 5.58 -13.97 9.28
C PHE A 123 4.55 -13.16 10.08
N ALA A 124 3.31 -13.06 9.62
CA ALA A 124 2.23 -12.39 10.34
C ALA A 124 0.87 -12.99 9.96
N ARG A 125 -0.11 -12.83 10.86
CA ARG A 125 -1.51 -12.96 10.48
C ARG A 125 -1.85 -11.84 9.51
N VAL A 126 -2.51 -12.16 8.40
CA VAL A 126 -2.93 -11.19 7.40
C VAL A 126 -4.36 -11.46 6.95
N CYS A 127 -5.16 -10.40 6.83
CA CYS A 127 -6.52 -10.44 6.32
C CYS A 127 -6.69 -9.48 5.14
N ALA A 128 -7.43 -9.92 4.13
CA ALA A 128 -7.96 -9.10 3.05
C ALA A 128 -9.48 -9.34 2.96
N TYR A 129 -10.24 -8.37 2.46
CA TYR A 129 -11.69 -8.47 2.44
C TYR A 129 -12.28 -7.81 1.19
N ASP A 130 -13.51 -8.17 0.86
CA ASP A 130 -14.28 -7.48 -0.17
C ASP A 130 -15.19 -6.44 0.50
N ARG A 131 -15.10 -5.17 0.08
CA ARG A 131 -16.10 -4.16 0.50
C ARG A 131 -17.48 -4.50 -0.06
N GLN A 132 -18.51 -3.83 0.44
CA GLN A 132 -19.86 -3.93 -0.13
C GLN A 132 -19.81 -3.73 -1.65
N ASN A 133 -20.68 -4.46 -2.36
CA ASN A 133 -20.78 -4.45 -3.83
C ASN A 133 -19.58 -5.03 -4.60
N LEU A 134 -18.60 -5.63 -3.91
CA LEU A 134 -17.45 -6.27 -4.53
C LEU A 134 -17.38 -7.76 -4.20
N GLY A 135 -16.78 -8.52 -5.11
CA GLY A 135 -16.48 -9.94 -4.94
C GLY A 135 -17.63 -10.75 -4.36
N SER A 136 -17.41 -11.34 -3.18
CA SER A 136 -18.37 -12.18 -2.47
C SER A 136 -19.12 -11.48 -1.34
N SER A 137 -18.98 -10.15 -1.23
CA SER A 137 -19.71 -9.31 -0.28
C SER A 137 -21.09 -8.91 -0.80
N ALA A 138 -21.99 -8.59 0.12
CA ALA A 138 -23.36 -8.24 -0.19
C ALA A 138 -23.47 -6.97 -1.06
N HIS A 139 -24.55 -6.93 -1.84
CA HIS A 139 -24.92 -5.74 -2.61
C HIS A 139 -25.73 -4.77 -1.75
N VAL A 140 -25.46 -3.47 -1.89
CA VAL A 140 -26.16 -2.36 -1.26
C VAL A 140 -26.43 -1.25 -2.27
N GLU A 141 -27.63 -0.68 -2.21
CA GLU A 141 -28.05 0.40 -3.11
C GLU A 141 -27.53 1.79 -2.68
N ALA A 142 -27.17 1.95 -1.41
CA ALA A 142 -26.69 3.22 -0.87
C ALA A 142 -25.35 3.64 -1.49
N GLN A 143 -25.12 4.96 -1.57
CA GLN A 143 -23.78 5.50 -1.81
C GLN A 143 -22.90 5.24 -0.60
N LEU A 144 -21.64 4.88 -0.84
CA LEU A 144 -20.68 4.51 0.21
C LEU A 144 -19.62 5.60 0.35
N THR A 145 -19.53 6.18 1.55
CA THR A 145 -18.48 7.15 1.90
C THR A 145 -17.30 6.44 2.57
N ALA A 146 -16.17 7.15 2.75
CA ALA A 146 -15.02 6.55 3.42
C ALA A 146 -15.33 6.25 4.89
N VAL A 147 -16.10 7.10 5.58
CA VAL A 147 -16.59 6.83 6.95
C VAL A 147 -17.42 5.54 6.99
N GLY A 148 -18.32 5.34 6.02
CA GLY A 148 -19.12 4.11 5.92
C GLY A 148 -18.26 2.86 5.74
N HIS A 149 -17.24 2.92 4.88
CA HIS A 149 -16.30 1.82 4.70
C HIS A 149 -15.44 1.55 5.94
N VAL A 150 -15.00 2.59 6.66
CA VAL A 150 -14.26 2.46 7.92
C VAL A 150 -15.12 1.76 8.99
N ALA A 151 -16.38 2.15 9.15
CA ALA A 151 -17.29 1.52 10.11
C ALA A 151 -17.55 0.05 9.77
N ALA A 152 -17.72 -0.26 8.47
CA ALA A 152 -17.92 -1.63 8.01
C ALA A 152 -16.67 -2.51 8.22
N LEU A 153 -15.47 -1.99 7.94
CA LEU A 153 -14.22 -2.69 8.20
C LEU A 153 -14.01 -2.94 9.70
N HIS A 154 -14.27 -1.95 10.54
CA HIS A 154 -14.16 -2.09 11.99
C HIS A 154 -15.08 -3.21 12.52
N ALA A 155 -16.36 -3.17 12.14
CA ALA A 155 -17.32 -4.23 12.50
C ALA A 155 -16.93 -5.61 11.95
N LEU A 156 -16.33 -5.68 10.77
CA LEU A 156 -15.88 -6.94 10.18
C LEU A 156 -14.71 -7.55 10.95
N LEU A 157 -13.75 -6.73 11.38
CA LEU A 157 -12.62 -7.19 12.20
C LEU A 157 -13.09 -7.70 13.58
N GLU A 158 -14.09 -7.02 14.18
CA GLU A 158 -14.74 -7.49 15.40
C GLU A 158 -15.47 -8.84 15.20
N ALA A 159 -16.32 -8.94 14.17
CA ALA A 159 -17.03 -10.19 13.85
C ALA A 159 -16.06 -11.34 13.52
N ALA A 160 -14.92 -11.02 12.90
CA ALA A 160 -13.86 -11.98 12.60
C ALA A 160 -13.07 -12.42 13.84
N HIS A 161 -13.24 -11.77 14.99
CA HIS A 161 -12.43 -11.97 16.19
C HIS A 161 -10.94 -11.73 15.93
N GLU A 162 -10.62 -10.69 15.16
CA GLU A 162 -9.27 -10.31 14.79
C GLU A 162 -8.91 -8.97 15.48
N PRO A 163 -8.57 -8.97 16.78
CA PRO A 163 -8.43 -7.74 17.56
C PRO A 163 -7.20 -6.90 17.16
N PRO A 164 -7.16 -5.61 17.53
CA PRO A 164 -5.99 -4.74 17.36
C PRO A 164 -4.79 -5.20 18.22
N PRO A 165 -3.57 -4.65 18.01
CA PRO A 165 -3.22 -3.59 17.06
C PRO A 165 -3.10 -4.07 15.61
N TYR A 166 -3.21 -3.12 14.68
CA TYR A 166 -3.17 -3.34 13.24
C TYR A 166 -1.96 -2.67 12.57
N VAL A 167 -1.37 -3.38 11.61
CA VAL A 167 -0.60 -2.77 10.52
C VAL A 167 -1.47 -2.82 9.28
N MET A 168 -1.85 -1.66 8.73
CA MET A 168 -2.76 -1.62 7.59
C MET A 168 -2.02 -1.25 6.30
N ALA A 169 -2.30 -1.97 5.22
CA ALA A 169 -1.82 -1.65 3.89
C ALA A 169 -2.99 -1.25 2.99
N GLY A 170 -3.01 -0.02 2.50
CA GLY A 170 -4.11 0.50 1.67
C GLY A 170 -3.65 0.82 0.25
N HIS A 171 -4.26 0.19 -0.75
CA HIS A 171 -4.01 0.48 -2.17
C HIS A 171 -4.93 1.56 -2.70
N SER A 172 -4.41 2.58 -3.38
CA SER A 172 -5.22 3.61 -4.05
C SER A 172 -6.32 4.18 -3.13
N TYR A 173 -7.61 4.01 -3.46
CA TYR A 173 -8.73 4.41 -2.59
C TYR A 173 -8.68 3.78 -1.19
N GLY A 174 -8.26 2.52 -1.08
CA GLY A 174 -8.03 1.86 0.20
C GLY A 174 -7.00 2.58 1.07
N GLY A 175 -6.05 3.30 0.46
CA GLY A 175 -5.12 4.19 1.15
C GLY A 175 -5.81 5.41 1.80
N MET A 176 -6.95 5.87 1.30
CA MET A 176 -7.79 6.86 2.00
C MET A 176 -8.50 6.21 3.18
N ILE A 177 -9.04 5.01 3.00
CA ILE A 177 -9.79 4.27 4.04
C ILE A 177 -8.90 3.97 5.24
N VAL A 178 -7.71 3.39 5.06
CA VAL A 178 -6.82 3.05 6.20
C VAL A 178 -6.30 4.28 6.94
N ARG A 179 -6.11 5.41 6.24
CA ARG A 179 -5.75 6.69 6.88
C ARG A 179 -6.91 7.25 7.71
N LEU A 180 -8.14 7.16 7.20
CA LEU A 180 -9.31 7.58 7.95
C LEU A 180 -9.56 6.64 9.14
N TYR A 181 -9.40 5.33 8.97
CA TYR A 181 -9.46 4.35 10.06
C TYR A 181 -8.47 4.71 11.17
N ALA A 182 -7.20 4.99 10.82
CA ALA A 182 -6.18 5.41 11.79
C ALA A 182 -6.48 6.77 12.44
N SER A 183 -7.31 7.61 11.82
CA SER A 183 -7.80 8.85 12.42
C SER A 183 -8.95 8.61 13.40
N THR A 184 -9.84 7.68 13.08
CA THR A 184 -11.02 7.34 13.89
C THR A 184 -10.65 6.47 15.09
N TYR A 185 -9.74 5.50 14.90
CA TYR A 185 -9.31 4.51 15.89
C TYR A 185 -7.79 4.56 16.10
N PRO A 186 -7.22 5.69 16.58
CA PRO A 186 -5.77 5.89 16.64
C PRO A 186 -5.03 4.91 17.57
N ALA A 187 -5.71 4.36 18.58
CA ALA A 187 -5.15 3.36 19.48
C ALA A 187 -5.08 1.95 18.86
N GLU A 188 -5.82 1.71 17.77
CA GLU A 188 -5.91 0.39 17.13
C GLU A 188 -4.88 0.21 16.01
N VAL A 189 -4.28 1.29 15.49
CA VAL A 189 -3.35 1.23 14.36
C VAL A 189 -1.92 1.51 14.80
N ALA A 190 -1.07 0.49 14.68
CA ALA A 190 0.35 0.56 15.03
C ALA A 190 1.24 1.03 13.87
N GLY A 191 0.83 0.87 12.61
CA GLY A 191 1.61 1.28 11.45
C GLY A 191 0.84 1.19 10.12
N LEU A 192 1.34 1.87 9.09
CA LEU A 192 0.68 1.95 7.78
C LEU A 192 1.64 1.69 6.60
N VAL A 193 1.11 1.06 5.56
CA VAL A 193 1.71 0.99 4.22
C VAL A 193 0.72 1.59 3.21
N LEU A 194 1.10 2.66 2.53
CA LEU A 194 0.28 3.32 1.52
C LEU A 194 0.76 2.89 0.14
N VAL A 195 0.01 2.00 -0.52
CA VAL A 195 0.39 1.39 -1.80
C VAL A 195 -0.23 2.20 -2.94
N ASP A 196 0.56 3.03 -3.59
CA ASP A 196 0.10 3.92 -4.66
C ASP A 196 -1.21 4.64 -4.29
N SER A 197 -1.24 5.19 -3.07
CA SER A 197 -2.45 5.65 -2.39
C SER A 197 -3.06 6.89 -3.04
N SER A 198 -4.39 6.90 -3.08
CA SER A 198 -5.14 8.12 -3.39
C SER A 198 -4.91 9.19 -2.30
N HIS A 199 -4.95 10.45 -2.71
CA HIS A 199 -4.83 11.62 -1.84
C HIS A 199 -6.06 12.51 -1.96
N GLU A 200 -6.50 13.13 -0.87
CA GLU A 200 -7.69 13.99 -0.81
C GLU A 200 -7.66 15.15 -1.82
N ASP A 201 -6.47 15.68 -2.11
CA ASP A 201 -6.27 16.76 -3.10
C ASP A 201 -6.16 16.28 -4.56
N GLN A 202 -6.15 14.97 -4.84
CA GLN A 202 -5.86 14.47 -6.19
C GLN A 202 -6.86 14.97 -7.24
N ILE A 203 -8.14 15.03 -6.89
CA ILE A 203 -9.21 15.49 -7.79
C ILE A 203 -8.91 16.93 -8.23
N ALA A 204 -8.56 17.80 -7.28
CA ALA A 204 -8.28 19.20 -7.56
C ALA A 204 -7.03 19.38 -8.42
N ARG A 205 -5.98 18.56 -8.22
CA ARG A 205 -4.74 18.66 -9.00
C ARG A 205 -4.89 18.14 -10.43
N PHE A 206 -5.58 17.01 -10.61
CA PHE A 206 -5.80 16.47 -11.95
C PHE A 206 -6.84 17.25 -12.75
N ALA A 207 -7.77 17.97 -12.11
CA ALA A 207 -8.73 18.84 -12.80
C ALA A 207 -8.06 19.98 -13.60
N LEU A 208 -6.77 20.26 -13.36
CA LEU A 208 -5.98 21.23 -14.12
C LEU A 208 -5.45 20.66 -15.44
N LEU A 209 -5.57 19.36 -15.67
CA LEU A 209 -5.14 18.68 -16.88
C LEU A 209 -6.35 18.17 -17.65
N PRO A 210 -6.29 18.09 -19.00
CA PRO A 210 -7.29 17.37 -19.75
C PRO A 210 -7.35 15.90 -19.28
N PRO A 211 -8.49 15.20 -19.41
CA PRO A 211 -8.54 13.77 -19.11
C PRO A 211 -7.55 12.99 -20.01
N PRO A 212 -7.02 11.84 -19.57
CA PRO A 212 -6.20 10.99 -20.42
C PRO A 212 -6.98 10.59 -21.69
N ALA A 213 -6.32 10.58 -22.85
CA ALA A 213 -6.97 10.21 -24.12
C ALA A 213 -7.60 8.80 -24.08
N ALA A 214 -7.04 7.89 -23.28
CA ALA A 214 -7.57 6.55 -23.05
C ALA A 214 -8.87 6.51 -22.19
N ALA A 215 -9.19 7.57 -21.44
CA ALA A 215 -10.39 7.63 -20.60
C ALA A 215 -11.68 7.96 -21.39
N VAL A 216 -11.56 8.21 -22.71
CA VAL A 216 -12.68 8.63 -23.57
C VAL A 216 -13.36 7.44 -24.28
N ALA A 217 -12.92 6.20 -24.03
CA ALA A 217 -13.45 5.01 -24.70
C ALA A 217 -14.54 4.31 -23.86
N GLY A 218 -15.80 4.72 -24.03
CA GLY A 218 -16.99 3.96 -23.63
C GLY A 218 -17.97 4.71 -22.72
N PRO A 219 -19.28 4.36 -22.74
CA PRO A 219 -20.24 4.94 -21.80
C PRO A 219 -19.86 4.56 -20.36
N PRO A 220 -19.96 5.49 -19.39
CA PRO A 220 -19.69 5.17 -17.99
C PRO A 220 -20.65 4.08 -17.54
N GLN A 221 -20.12 2.92 -17.17
CA GLN A 221 -20.89 1.94 -16.43
C GLN A 221 -21.12 2.51 -15.03
N PRO A 222 -22.34 2.40 -14.45
CA PRO A 222 -22.54 2.82 -13.08
C PRO A 222 -21.54 2.06 -12.20
N PRO A 223 -20.78 2.75 -11.33
CA PRO A 223 -19.77 2.08 -10.52
C PRO A 223 -20.49 1.04 -9.65
N ARG A 224 -20.17 -0.24 -9.88
CA ARG A 224 -20.74 -1.35 -9.09
C ARG A 224 -20.60 -1.07 -7.60
N GLU A 225 -19.46 -0.51 -7.21
CA GLU A 225 -19.12 -0.20 -5.82
C GLU A 225 -19.87 1.00 -5.21
N ARG A 226 -20.41 1.93 -6.01
CA ARG A 226 -21.16 3.13 -5.54
C ARG A 226 -20.40 4.03 -4.55
N ILE A 227 -19.10 4.22 -4.76
CA ILE A 227 -18.27 5.12 -3.92
C ILE A 227 -18.62 6.59 -4.19
N ASP A 228 -18.91 7.34 -3.12
CA ASP A 228 -18.96 8.80 -3.13
C ASP A 228 -17.54 9.38 -2.91
N LEU A 229 -16.77 9.46 -4.01
CA LEU A 229 -15.40 9.97 -3.97
C LEU A 229 -15.28 11.43 -3.52
N PRO A 230 -16.18 12.37 -3.92
CA PRO A 230 -16.21 13.72 -3.37
C PRO A 230 -16.40 13.74 -1.86
N ALA A 231 -17.36 12.98 -1.31
CA ALA A 231 -17.57 12.90 0.13
C ALA A 231 -16.34 12.31 0.83
N ALA A 232 -15.80 11.20 0.33
CA ALA A 232 -14.59 10.58 0.88
C ALA A 232 -13.40 11.53 0.91
N SER A 233 -13.21 12.33 -0.15
CA SER A 233 -12.14 13.33 -0.21
C SER A 233 -12.35 14.44 0.82
N ALA A 234 -13.59 14.89 1.02
CA ALA A 234 -13.94 15.89 2.02
C ALA A 234 -13.76 15.35 3.46
N GLU A 235 -14.15 14.11 3.72
CA GLU A 235 -13.97 13.42 5.01
C GLU A 235 -12.48 13.34 5.39
N LEU A 236 -11.61 12.91 4.45
CA LEU A 236 -10.16 12.86 4.68
C LEU A 236 -9.55 14.25 4.88
N ALA A 237 -9.98 15.24 4.09
CA ALA A 237 -9.53 16.61 4.22
C ALA A 237 -9.90 17.20 5.60
N ALA A 238 -11.09 16.86 6.12
CA ALA A 238 -11.55 17.27 7.44
C ALA A 238 -10.82 16.54 8.57
N ALA A 239 -10.58 15.23 8.43
CA ALA A 239 -9.82 14.44 9.38
C ALA A 239 -8.35 14.91 9.49
N ALA A 240 -7.80 15.41 8.39
CA ALA A 240 -6.44 15.97 8.31
C ALA A 240 -5.37 15.06 8.93
N TRP A 241 -5.54 13.74 8.77
CA TRP A 241 -4.82 12.72 9.54
C TRP A 241 -3.30 12.93 9.55
N ARG A 242 -2.73 12.79 10.75
CA ARG A 242 -1.30 12.76 11.05
C ARG A 242 -1.09 11.86 12.28
N ALA A 243 -0.14 10.94 12.21
CA ALA A 243 0.24 10.12 13.35
C ALA A 243 1.72 9.77 13.25
N ASP A 244 2.42 9.77 14.38
CA ASP A 244 3.85 9.45 14.42
C ASP A 244 4.10 7.95 14.61
N ILE A 245 3.44 7.17 13.75
CA ILE A 245 3.58 5.71 13.64
C ILE A 245 4.47 5.38 12.44
N PRO A 246 5.11 4.19 12.39
CA PRO A 246 5.81 3.73 11.20
C PRO A 246 4.92 3.79 9.97
N LEU A 247 5.42 4.44 8.92
CA LEU A 247 4.70 4.68 7.68
C LEU A 247 5.61 4.38 6.49
N VAL A 248 5.19 3.50 5.58
CA VAL A 248 5.85 3.36 4.27
C VAL A 248 4.89 3.82 3.20
N VAL A 249 5.31 4.77 2.37
CA VAL A 249 4.58 5.22 1.18
C VAL A 249 5.26 4.61 -0.03
N LEU A 250 4.51 3.81 -0.79
CA LEU A 250 4.96 3.23 -2.04
C LEU A 250 4.34 4.01 -3.19
N SER A 251 5.17 4.52 -4.10
CA SER A 251 4.72 5.23 -5.29
C SER A 251 5.03 4.44 -6.54
N ARG A 252 4.11 4.42 -7.51
CA ARG A 252 4.43 3.90 -8.83
C ARG A 252 5.59 4.65 -9.48
N GLY A 253 6.36 3.93 -10.29
CA GLY A 253 7.42 4.47 -11.15
C GLY A 253 6.98 4.75 -12.58
N LEU A 254 5.90 4.12 -13.03
CA LEU A 254 5.36 4.26 -14.38
C LEU A 254 3.92 4.77 -14.31
N TRP A 255 3.55 5.74 -15.15
CA TRP A 255 2.15 6.17 -15.26
C TRP A 255 1.28 5.05 -15.82
N PHE A 256 1.78 4.37 -16.85
CA PHE A 256 1.20 3.17 -17.44
C PHE A 256 2.23 2.04 -17.41
N LYS A 257 1.84 0.88 -16.85
CA LYS A 257 2.62 -0.35 -16.94
C LYS A 257 2.73 -0.83 -18.39
N THR A 258 1.60 -0.82 -19.09
CA THR A 258 1.47 -1.14 -20.51
C THR A 258 1.02 0.11 -21.25
N GLN A 259 1.75 0.49 -22.31
CA GLN A 259 1.44 1.71 -23.04
C GLN A 259 0.05 1.62 -23.70
N PRO A 260 -0.79 2.66 -23.55
CA PRO A 260 -2.09 2.72 -24.22
C PRO A 260 -1.91 2.83 -25.75
N PRO A 261 -2.89 2.39 -26.55
CA PRO A 261 -2.84 2.52 -28.01
C PRO A 261 -2.64 3.96 -28.48
N THR A 262 -3.24 4.91 -27.77
CA THR A 262 -3.04 6.34 -27.97
C THR A 262 -2.12 6.86 -26.86
N PRO A 263 -0.89 7.30 -27.18
CA PRO A 263 0.02 7.86 -26.19
C PRO A 263 -0.59 9.05 -25.46
N ASP A 264 -0.30 9.14 -24.17
CA ASP A 264 -0.72 10.26 -23.33
C ASP A 264 0.44 11.27 -23.21
N PRO A 265 0.38 12.42 -23.89
CA PRO A 265 1.49 13.39 -23.89
C PRO A 265 1.75 14.01 -22.51
N LEU A 266 0.80 13.88 -21.57
CA LEU A 266 0.92 14.40 -20.22
C LEU A 266 1.21 13.31 -19.18
N ALA A 267 1.56 12.09 -19.60
CA ALA A 267 1.85 10.97 -18.69
C ALA A 267 2.94 11.31 -17.66
N ALA A 268 4.03 11.95 -18.09
CA ALA A 268 5.11 12.38 -17.20
C ALA A 268 4.63 13.43 -16.18
N THR A 269 3.83 14.41 -16.63
CA THR A 269 3.23 15.43 -15.75
C THR A 269 2.30 14.80 -14.73
N ARG A 270 1.45 13.85 -15.15
CA ARG A 270 0.53 13.14 -14.24
C ARG A 270 1.27 12.29 -13.22
N LEU A 271 2.33 11.58 -13.65
CA LEU A 271 3.20 10.84 -12.73
C LEU A 271 3.86 11.77 -11.71
N GLY A 272 4.36 12.93 -12.14
CA GLY A 272 4.93 13.95 -11.26
C GLY A 272 3.93 14.43 -10.20
N ILE A 273 2.71 14.80 -10.62
CA ILE A 273 1.64 15.20 -9.69
C ILE A 273 1.33 14.08 -8.68
N TRP A 274 1.26 12.83 -9.15
CA TRP A 274 0.98 11.68 -8.28
C TRP A 274 2.09 11.45 -7.26
N GLN A 275 3.35 11.50 -7.69
CA GLN A 275 4.51 11.39 -6.82
C GLN A 275 4.62 12.56 -5.82
N ASP A 276 4.21 13.77 -6.20
CA ASP A 276 4.10 14.91 -5.28
C ASP A 276 3.09 14.67 -4.16
N LEU A 277 1.92 14.14 -4.50
CA LEU A 277 0.90 13.77 -3.52
C LEU A 277 1.44 12.70 -2.54
N HIS A 278 2.21 11.73 -3.03
CA HIS A 278 2.85 10.73 -2.17
C HIS A 278 3.97 11.31 -1.30
N ARG A 279 4.77 12.25 -1.81
CA ARG A 279 5.72 13.00 -0.99
C ARG A 279 5.02 13.73 0.16
N GLU A 280 3.85 14.29 -0.08
CA GLU A 280 3.03 14.92 0.95
C GLU A 280 2.46 13.91 1.96
N LEU A 281 2.03 12.72 1.52
CA LEU A 281 1.63 11.64 2.42
C LEU A 281 2.79 11.20 3.33
N ALA A 282 4.02 11.13 2.80
CA ALA A 282 5.18 10.79 3.61
C ALA A 282 5.41 11.80 4.74
N THR A 283 4.99 13.06 4.60
CA THR A 283 5.09 14.08 5.69
C THR A 283 4.08 13.89 6.84
N ARG A 284 3.18 12.90 6.75
CA ARG A 284 2.12 12.69 7.77
C ARG A 284 2.62 11.96 9.02
N SER A 285 3.81 11.37 8.96
CA SER A 285 4.55 10.78 10.08
C SER A 285 6.01 11.24 10.03
N ARG A 286 6.70 11.34 11.17
CA ARG A 286 8.16 11.58 11.21
C ARG A 286 8.94 10.27 11.06
N ARG A 287 8.26 9.13 11.18
CA ARG A 287 8.80 7.77 11.03
C ARG A 287 8.42 7.18 9.67
N SER A 288 8.52 8.00 8.63
CA SER A 288 8.09 7.63 7.28
C SER A 288 9.25 7.30 6.34
N GLU A 289 8.98 6.42 5.38
CA GLU A 289 9.83 6.15 4.23
C GLU A 289 9.00 6.27 2.94
N LEU A 290 9.57 6.86 1.89
CA LEU A 290 8.98 6.90 0.55
C LEU A 290 9.83 6.03 -0.38
N VAL A 291 9.20 5.04 -1.00
CA VAL A 291 9.85 4.11 -1.96
C VAL A 291 9.14 4.23 -3.30
N VAL A 292 9.93 4.32 -4.38
CA VAL A 292 9.39 4.31 -5.75
C VAL A 292 9.56 2.92 -6.36
N ALA A 293 8.44 2.28 -6.72
CA ALA A 293 8.40 1.02 -7.44
C ALA A 293 8.64 1.27 -8.93
N THR A 294 9.93 1.36 -9.30
CA THR A 294 10.38 1.88 -10.61
C THR A 294 9.83 1.14 -11.83
N ARG A 295 9.39 -0.11 -11.69
CA ARG A 295 8.86 -0.93 -12.79
C ARG A 295 7.35 -1.16 -12.69
N SER A 296 6.68 -0.50 -11.74
CA SER A 296 5.25 -0.68 -11.46
C SER A 296 4.41 0.46 -12.00
N GLY A 297 3.22 0.11 -12.49
CA GLY A 297 2.10 1.03 -12.70
C GLY A 297 1.27 1.20 -11.43
N HIS A 298 -0.04 1.39 -11.60
CA HIS A 298 -0.99 1.59 -10.49
C HIS A 298 -1.08 0.41 -9.50
N TYR A 299 -0.75 -0.80 -9.94
CA TYR A 299 -0.95 -2.04 -9.18
C TYR A 299 0.38 -2.62 -8.70
N ILE A 300 1.09 -1.91 -7.81
CA ILE A 300 2.40 -2.33 -7.27
C ILE A 300 2.31 -3.74 -6.66
N GLN A 301 1.20 -4.06 -6.01
CA GLN A 301 0.94 -5.38 -5.41
C GLN A 301 0.85 -6.52 -6.43
N ASN A 302 0.71 -6.23 -7.72
CA ASN A 302 0.73 -7.21 -8.80
C ASN A 302 2.03 -7.10 -9.62
N ASP A 303 2.52 -5.88 -9.84
CA ASP A 303 3.69 -5.60 -10.67
C ASP A 303 5.02 -5.95 -10.01
N GLU A 304 5.17 -5.61 -8.72
CA GLU A 304 6.35 -5.81 -7.87
C GLU A 304 5.90 -6.15 -6.43
N PRO A 305 5.17 -7.27 -6.22
CA PRO A 305 4.58 -7.65 -4.93
C PRO A 305 5.60 -7.69 -3.79
N GLU A 306 6.84 -8.03 -4.08
CA GLU A 306 7.94 -8.05 -3.13
C GLU A 306 8.18 -6.69 -2.45
N ILE A 307 7.92 -5.58 -3.13
CA ILE A 307 8.05 -4.23 -2.56
C ILE A 307 7.00 -4.02 -1.47
N VAL A 308 5.76 -4.47 -1.71
CA VAL A 308 4.69 -4.40 -0.72
C VAL A 308 4.98 -5.29 0.48
N VAL A 309 5.39 -6.54 0.24
CA VAL A 309 5.74 -7.50 1.29
C VAL A 309 6.88 -6.97 2.16
N ASN A 310 7.91 -6.38 1.56
CA ASN A 310 9.04 -5.79 2.27
C ASN A 310 8.63 -4.55 3.07
N ALA A 311 7.75 -3.70 2.54
CA ALA A 311 7.21 -2.55 3.26
C ALA A 311 6.43 -2.98 4.51
N VAL A 312 5.54 -3.97 4.38
CA VAL A 312 4.81 -4.55 5.53
C VAL A 312 5.80 -5.12 6.55
N ARG A 313 6.79 -5.89 6.10
CA ARG A 313 7.83 -6.44 6.99
C ARG A 313 8.63 -5.35 7.70
N HIS A 314 8.95 -4.25 7.03
CA HIS A 314 9.65 -3.11 7.61
C HIS A 314 8.81 -2.46 8.72
N VAL A 315 7.55 -2.16 8.44
CA VAL A 315 6.61 -1.59 9.42
C VAL A 315 6.44 -2.53 10.62
N MET A 316 6.24 -3.83 10.38
CA MET A 316 6.11 -4.85 11.44
C MET A 316 7.32 -4.90 12.37
N LYS A 317 8.55 -4.79 11.85
CA LYS A 317 9.77 -4.73 12.66
C LYS A 317 9.88 -3.45 13.48
N ALA A 318 9.31 -2.34 13.01
CA ALA A 318 9.36 -1.05 13.71
C ALA A 318 8.32 -0.95 14.84
N VAL A 319 7.29 -1.81 14.85
CA VAL A 319 6.23 -1.85 15.86
C VAL A 319 6.39 -2.99 16.87
N VAL A 320 7.04 -4.10 16.48
CA VAL A 320 7.42 -5.20 17.39
C VAL A 320 8.91 -5.04 17.72
N PRO A 321 9.29 -4.49 18.89
CA PRO A 321 10.69 -4.42 19.28
C PRO A 321 11.28 -5.84 19.38
N PRO A 322 12.59 -6.03 19.11
CA PRO A 322 13.23 -7.32 19.27
C PRO A 322 13.10 -7.80 20.72
N GLU A 323 12.73 -9.07 20.91
CA GLU A 323 12.69 -9.69 22.22
C GLU A 323 14.05 -9.55 22.90
N GLY A 324 14.09 -8.84 24.04
CA GLY A 324 15.26 -8.72 24.91
C GLY A 324 16.29 -7.65 24.50
N ARG A 325 16.15 -6.46 25.10
CA ARG A 325 17.28 -5.70 25.66
C ARG A 325 16.85 -5.09 26.99
#